data_AF-A0A9P4QS91-F1
#
_entry.id   AF-A0A9P4QS91-F1
#
_cell.length_a   1.000
_cell.length_b   1.000
_cell.length_c   1.000
_cell.angle_alpha   90.00
_cell.angle_beta   90.00
_cell.angle_gamma   90.00
#
_symmetry.space_group_name_H-M   'P 1'
#
loop_
_entity.id
_entity.type
_entity.pdbx_description
1 polymer ?
#
loop_
_entity_poly.entity_id
_entity_poly.type
_entity_poly.pdbx_seq_one_letter_code
_entity_poly.pdbx_strand_id
1 'polypeptide(L)'
;MPSTISKTLLLTFSTLTTLTSALPHLTPRGAAIQFGFPLTGGSSELPLTPLDLSQVFLVTIGRGVQNYTCPPGSTAPVQKGASTGAIAQLFDVTAKMAQSQDFVDLVTNIAQRNPRPSLEDVSVADAGLLNGEFEKACFHFFDAEGTPVFDCGDKGIILASKLDSVPAPTEGTAGVEGAAAVPWLELAAKEGSRGITKIIRIVTTGGSAPASCEGVGADEVVQVDYSAQYWMMNNGTMGSM
;
A
#
# COMPACT_ATOMS: atom_id res chain seq x y z
N MET A 1 -14.47 78.88 35.96
CA MET A 1 -15.01 77.93 34.96
C MET A 1 -13.81 77.23 34.32
N PRO A 2 -13.60 75.93 34.57
CA PRO A 2 -12.29 75.31 34.39
C PRO A 2 -12.08 74.71 32.99
N SER A 3 -10.79 74.67 32.66
CA SER A 3 -10.10 74.21 31.45
C SER A 3 -10.19 72.70 31.22
N THR A 4 -10.39 72.29 29.96
CA THR A 4 -10.37 70.90 29.47
C THR A 4 -8.94 70.46 29.15
N ILE A 5 -8.42 69.50 29.92
CA ILE A 5 -7.13 68.83 29.65
C ILE A 5 -7.42 67.52 28.90
N SER A 6 -7.01 67.45 27.64
CA SER A 6 -7.01 66.23 26.82
C SER A 6 -5.83 65.34 27.22
N LYS A 7 -6.10 64.09 27.62
CA LYS A 7 -5.08 63.08 27.93
C LYS A 7 -4.84 62.22 26.69
N THR A 8 -3.71 62.44 26.03
CA THR A 8 -3.22 61.59 24.93
C THR A 8 -2.66 60.28 25.49
N LEU A 9 -3.30 59.16 25.15
CA LEU A 9 -2.82 57.81 25.45
C LEU A 9 -1.92 57.33 24.32
N LEU A 10 -0.61 57.22 24.58
CA LEU A 10 0.36 56.63 23.65
C LEU A 10 0.32 55.10 23.80
N LEU A 11 -0.18 54.38 22.78
CA LEU A 11 -0.04 52.92 22.68
C LEU A 11 1.24 52.59 21.89
N THR A 12 2.24 52.07 22.58
CA THR A 12 3.45 51.51 21.95
C THR A 12 3.20 50.05 21.57
N PHE A 13 3.13 49.77 20.27
CA PHE A 13 3.11 48.41 19.73
C PHE A 13 4.55 47.86 19.66
N SER A 14 4.91 46.95 20.55
CA SER A 14 6.13 46.13 20.40
C SER A 14 5.82 44.95 19.47
N THR A 15 6.37 44.98 18.27
CA THR A 15 6.33 43.85 17.33
C THR A 15 7.37 42.80 17.74
N LEU A 16 6.90 41.65 18.22
CA LEU A 16 7.76 40.49 18.51
C LEU A 16 7.97 39.69 17.22
N THR A 17 9.13 39.84 16.59
CA THR A 17 9.54 39.03 15.42
C THR A 17 9.96 37.63 15.89
N THR A 18 9.12 36.63 15.64
CA THR A 18 9.49 35.22 15.80
C THR A 18 10.38 34.78 14.64
N LEU A 19 11.67 34.55 14.90
CA LEU A 19 12.55 33.84 13.98
C LEU A 19 12.14 32.37 13.94
N THR A 20 11.37 31.99 12.93
CA THR A 20 11.13 30.58 12.59
C THR A 20 12.36 30.07 11.84
N SER A 21 13.29 29.44 12.56
CA SER A 21 14.35 28.66 11.91
C SER A 21 13.71 27.40 11.31
N ALA A 22 13.37 27.45 10.03
CA ALA A 22 13.10 26.24 9.25
C ALA A 22 14.41 25.46 9.13
N LEU A 23 14.60 24.46 10.00
CA LEU A 23 15.61 23.45 9.78
C LEU A 23 15.25 22.73 8.48
N PRO A 24 16.16 22.64 7.49
CA PRO A 24 15.91 21.77 6.36
C PRO A 24 15.77 20.35 6.91
N HIS A 25 14.60 19.73 6.70
CA HIS A 25 14.46 18.29 6.81
C HIS A 25 15.39 17.68 5.75
N LEU A 26 16.64 17.42 6.14
CA LEU A 26 17.54 16.56 5.40
C LEU A 26 16.94 15.15 5.50
N THR A 27 16.00 14.83 4.60
CA THR A 27 15.68 13.43 4.30
C THR A 27 16.96 12.80 3.78
N PRO A 28 17.52 11.78 4.45
CA PRO A 28 18.68 11.08 3.92
C PRO A 28 18.26 10.47 2.58
N ARG A 29 18.87 10.96 1.50
CA ARG A 29 18.75 10.36 0.18
C ARG A 29 19.31 8.94 0.29
N GLY A 30 18.43 7.93 0.30
CA GLY A 30 18.81 6.51 0.30
C GLY A 30 19.07 5.90 1.69
N ALA A 31 18.19 6.11 2.67
CA ALA A 31 18.22 5.30 3.89
C ALA A 31 18.03 3.82 3.52
N ALA A 32 19.06 3.01 3.72
CA ALA A 32 19.00 1.57 3.45
C ALA A 32 17.99 0.91 4.40
N ILE A 33 17.18 -0.01 3.88
CA ILE A 33 16.31 -0.85 4.71
C ILE A 33 17.23 -1.73 5.56
N GLN A 34 17.24 -1.49 6.86
CA GLN A 34 18.13 -2.21 7.79
C GLN A 34 17.51 -3.52 8.29
N PHE A 35 16.21 -3.70 8.09
CA PHE A 35 15.46 -4.84 8.56
C PHE A 35 15.33 -5.90 7.45
N GLY A 36 15.36 -7.18 7.84
CA GLY A 36 15.11 -8.28 6.91
C GLY A 36 13.64 -8.37 6.52
N PHE A 37 13.30 -9.23 5.55
CA PHE A 37 11.90 -9.50 5.26
C PHE A 37 11.21 -10.11 6.49
N PRO A 38 10.00 -9.64 6.86
CA PRO A 38 9.13 -10.33 7.81
C PRO A 38 9.02 -11.82 7.47
N LEU A 39 8.97 -12.66 8.51
CA LEU A 39 8.69 -14.09 8.38
C LEU A 39 7.22 -14.36 8.73
N THR A 40 6.62 -15.36 8.11
CA THR A 40 5.26 -15.79 8.45
C THR A 40 5.20 -16.43 9.84
N GLY A 41 6.30 -17.06 10.27
CA GLY A 41 6.32 -17.91 11.47
C GLY A 41 5.56 -19.23 11.31
N GLY A 42 5.12 -19.54 10.08
CA GLY A 42 4.43 -20.77 9.71
C GLY A 42 5.39 -21.91 9.34
N SER A 43 4.85 -22.94 8.70
CA SER A 43 5.62 -24.11 8.25
C SER A 43 6.43 -23.89 6.96
N SER A 44 6.22 -22.76 6.28
CA SER A 44 6.84 -22.42 4.99
C SER A 44 7.03 -20.91 4.88
N GLU A 45 8.12 -20.48 4.25
CA GLU A 45 8.45 -19.07 4.01
C GLU A 45 8.73 -18.85 2.52
N LEU A 46 8.56 -17.62 2.04
CA LEU A 46 9.02 -17.26 0.69
C LEU A 46 10.55 -17.39 0.63
N PRO A 47 11.12 -17.83 -0.51
CA PRO A 47 12.55 -18.11 -0.66
C PRO A 47 13.39 -16.83 -0.83
N LEU A 48 13.26 -15.87 0.11
CA LEU A 48 13.89 -14.55 0.04
C LEU A 48 15.33 -14.60 0.54
N THR A 49 16.22 -13.92 -0.18
CA THR A 49 17.65 -13.88 0.10
C THR A 49 18.13 -12.46 0.45
N PRO A 50 19.33 -12.31 1.05
CA PRO A 50 19.95 -10.99 1.20
C PRO A 50 20.14 -10.23 -0.12
N LEU A 51 20.30 -10.95 -1.25
CA LEU A 51 20.37 -10.33 -2.56
C LEU A 51 19.03 -9.70 -2.95
N ASP A 52 17.91 -10.37 -2.69
CA ASP A 52 16.58 -9.80 -2.93
C ASP A 52 16.39 -8.50 -2.12
N LEU A 53 16.80 -8.50 -0.85
CA LEU A 53 16.71 -7.30 0.00
C LEU A 53 17.54 -6.14 -0.58
N SER A 54 18.73 -6.41 -1.10
CA SER A 54 19.61 -5.38 -1.71
C SER A 54 19.03 -4.77 -3.00
N GLN A 55 18.08 -5.46 -3.64
CA GLN A 55 17.44 -5.04 -4.88
C GLN A 55 16.16 -4.25 -4.65
N VAL A 56 15.67 -4.18 -3.41
CA VAL A 56 14.48 -3.41 -3.04
C VAL A 56 14.76 -1.93 -3.22
N PHE A 57 13.97 -1.28 -4.07
CA PHE A 57 14.10 0.16 -4.32
C PHE A 57 12.83 0.94 -3.96
N LEU A 58 11.71 0.26 -3.77
CA LEU A 58 10.42 0.84 -3.39
C LEU A 58 9.66 -0.12 -2.49
N VAL A 59 9.21 0.37 -1.34
CA VAL A 59 8.29 -0.35 -0.44
C VAL A 59 7.01 0.46 -0.36
N THR A 60 5.87 -0.21 -0.55
CA THR A 60 4.56 0.44 -0.50
C THR A 60 3.61 -0.27 0.44
N ILE A 61 2.67 0.49 1.01
CA ILE A 61 1.44 -0.06 1.59
C ILE A 61 0.35 0.06 0.53
N GLY A 62 -0.29 -1.06 0.18
CA GLY A 62 -1.48 -1.09 -0.65
C GLY A 62 -2.75 -1.12 0.18
N ARG A 63 -3.74 -0.34 -0.24
CA ARG A 63 -5.13 -0.44 0.22
C ARG A 63 -6.02 -0.73 -1.00
N GLY A 64 -6.78 -1.81 -0.94
CA GLY A 64 -7.57 -2.25 -2.08
C GLY A 64 -8.67 -3.23 -1.76
N VAL A 65 -9.27 -3.80 -2.81
CA VAL A 65 -10.25 -4.88 -2.75
C VAL A 65 -9.79 -6.06 -3.59
N GLN A 66 -10.09 -7.27 -3.12
CA GLN A 66 -10.06 -8.49 -3.91
C GLN A 66 -11.47 -8.73 -4.44
N ASN A 67 -11.59 -8.88 -5.75
CA ASN A 67 -12.83 -9.20 -6.43
C ASN A 67 -12.88 -10.71 -6.64
N TYR A 68 -13.95 -11.35 -6.20
CA TYR A 68 -14.25 -12.76 -6.44
C TYR A 68 -15.60 -12.88 -7.11
N THR A 69 -15.71 -13.76 -8.11
CA THR A 69 -17.01 -14.03 -8.75
C THR A 69 -17.63 -15.27 -8.13
N CYS A 70 -18.95 -15.30 -7.96
CA CYS A 70 -19.72 -16.48 -7.59
C CYS A 70 -20.32 -17.16 -8.83
N PRO A 71 -19.69 -18.20 -9.39
CA PRO A 71 -20.20 -18.83 -10.61
C PRO A 71 -21.56 -19.50 -10.38
N PRO A 72 -22.41 -19.60 -11.41
CA PRO A 72 -23.70 -20.28 -11.32
C PRO A 72 -23.52 -21.72 -10.83
N GLY A 73 -24.25 -22.08 -9.77
CA GLY A 73 -24.19 -23.43 -9.16
C GLY A 73 -22.92 -23.72 -8.36
N SER A 74 -22.03 -22.74 -8.15
CA SER A 74 -20.90 -22.87 -7.24
C SER A 74 -21.31 -22.58 -5.81
N THR A 75 -20.74 -23.32 -4.86
CA THR A 75 -20.89 -23.03 -3.43
C THR A 75 -19.86 -22.04 -2.93
N ALA A 76 -18.77 -21.80 -3.66
CA ALA A 76 -17.67 -20.94 -3.24
C ALA A 76 -17.27 -19.91 -4.33
N PRO A 77 -16.82 -18.71 -3.93
CA PRO A 77 -16.33 -17.71 -4.87
C PRO A 77 -15.01 -18.15 -5.50
N VAL A 78 -14.74 -17.67 -6.72
CA VAL A 78 -13.49 -17.94 -7.43
C VAL A 78 -12.83 -16.67 -7.91
N GLN A 79 -11.50 -16.69 -7.94
CA GLN A 79 -10.71 -15.61 -8.53
C GLN A 79 -10.39 -15.89 -10.03
N LYS A 80 -11.43 -16.05 -10.88
CA LYS A 80 -11.29 -16.28 -12.33
C LYS A 80 -12.27 -15.42 -13.16
N GLY A 81 -11.84 -14.87 -14.30
CA GLY A 81 -12.68 -14.12 -15.24
C GLY A 81 -12.39 -12.62 -15.33
N ALA A 82 -13.06 -11.93 -16.26
CA ALA A 82 -12.81 -10.51 -16.60
C ALA A 82 -13.17 -9.52 -15.47
N SER A 83 -14.04 -9.90 -14.54
CA SER A 83 -14.47 -9.06 -13.40
C SER A 83 -13.76 -9.44 -12.09
N THR A 84 -12.64 -10.14 -12.20
CA THR A 84 -12.01 -10.84 -11.09
C THR A 84 -10.53 -10.46 -10.98
N GLY A 85 -10.01 -10.32 -9.76
CA GLY A 85 -8.66 -9.78 -9.56
C GLY A 85 -8.56 -8.93 -8.31
N ALA A 86 -7.65 -7.98 -8.30
CA ALA A 86 -7.52 -7.00 -7.23
C ALA A 86 -7.41 -5.60 -7.82
N ILE A 87 -7.86 -4.60 -7.07
CA ILE A 87 -7.61 -3.18 -7.34
C ILE A 87 -7.07 -2.55 -6.07
N ALA A 88 -5.97 -1.81 -6.14
CA ALA A 88 -5.41 -1.10 -4.99
C ALA A 88 -4.65 0.18 -5.37
N GLN A 89 -4.73 1.16 -4.47
CA GLN A 89 -3.79 2.27 -4.42
C GLN A 89 -2.63 1.90 -3.50
N LEU A 90 -1.40 2.07 -3.99
CA LEU A 90 -0.17 1.82 -3.24
C LEU A 90 0.49 3.15 -2.88
N PHE A 91 0.96 3.27 -1.63
CA PHE A 91 1.55 4.47 -1.06
C PHE A 91 3.02 4.24 -0.70
N ASP A 92 3.93 5.13 -1.07
CA ASP A 92 5.37 5.03 -0.82
C ASP A 92 5.66 5.16 0.67
N VAL A 93 6.18 4.09 1.26
CA VAL A 93 6.63 4.05 2.65
C VAL A 93 8.11 3.72 2.75
N THR A 94 8.86 3.79 1.65
CA THR A 94 10.27 3.36 1.57
C THR A 94 11.12 4.03 2.65
N ALA A 95 11.02 5.36 2.76
CA ALA A 95 11.76 6.12 3.77
C ALA A 95 11.33 5.77 5.20
N LYS A 96 10.06 5.43 5.42
CA LYS A 96 9.54 5.06 6.74
C LYS A 96 9.93 3.63 7.12
N MET A 97 9.92 2.71 6.16
CA MET A 97 10.37 1.33 6.33
C MET A 97 11.84 1.29 6.78
N ALA A 98 12.70 2.13 6.19
CA ALA A 98 14.09 2.25 6.61
C ALA A 98 14.27 2.79 8.05
N GLN A 99 13.26 3.45 8.62
CA GLN A 99 13.29 3.99 9.99
C GLN A 99 12.65 3.05 11.00
N SER A 100 11.52 2.41 10.66
CA SER A 100 10.75 1.59 11.58
C SER A 100 9.84 0.64 10.81
N GLN A 101 10.25 -0.63 10.74
CA GLN A 101 9.43 -1.69 10.17
C GLN A 101 8.14 -1.90 10.97
N ASP A 102 8.22 -1.99 12.31
CA ASP A 102 7.05 -2.19 13.17
C ASP A 102 5.95 -1.16 12.95
N PHE A 103 6.32 0.11 12.71
CA PHE A 103 5.35 1.14 12.38
C PHE A 103 4.67 0.87 11.04
N VAL A 104 5.43 0.51 10.01
CA VAL A 104 4.87 0.21 8.68
C VAL A 104 3.99 -1.05 8.73
N ASP A 105 4.39 -2.08 9.48
CA ASP A 105 3.61 -3.29 9.72
C ASP A 105 2.27 -2.96 10.40
N LEU A 106 2.32 -2.15 11.47
CA LEU A 106 1.13 -1.69 12.18
C LEU A 106 0.19 -0.89 11.27
N VAL A 107 0.72 0.09 10.52
CA VAL A 107 -0.08 0.91 9.59
C VAL A 107 -0.69 0.02 8.51
N THR A 108 0.04 -0.98 8.01
CA THR A 108 -0.46 -1.93 7.02
C THR A 108 -1.66 -2.71 7.56
N ASN A 109 -1.59 -3.22 8.79
CA ASN A 109 -2.66 -4.02 9.39
C ASN A 109 -3.96 -3.23 9.65
N ILE A 110 -3.87 -1.90 9.75
CA ILE A 110 -5.05 -1.04 9.94
C ILE A 110 -5.48 -0.31 8.67
N ALA A 111 -4.65 -0.31 7.62
CA ALA A 111 -4.88 0.42 6.39
C ALA A 111 -6.18 0.04 5.67
N GLN A 112 -6.64 -1.20 5.83
CA GLN A 112 -7.91 -1.67 5.29
C GLN A 112 -9.12 -0.86 5.79
N ARG A 113 -9.02 -0.20 6.95
CA ARG A 113 -10.10 0.68 7.48
C ARG A 113 -10.18 2.02 6.78
N ASN A 114 -9.19 2.38 5.97
CA ASN A 114 -9.28 3.53 5.10
C ASN A 114 -10.31 3.27 3.99
N PRO A 115 -11.00 4.31 3.50
CA PRO A 115 -11.88 4.23 2.35
C PRO A 115 -11.28 3.50 1.15
N ARG A 116 -12.15 2.79 0.42
CA ARG A 116 -11.78 2.05 -0.77
C ARG A 116 -11.25 3.02 -1.84
N PRO A 117 -10.23 2.63 -2.61
CA PRO A 117 -9.85 3.39 -3.80
C PRO A 117 -11.01 3.37 -4.81
N SER A 118 -11.40 4.55 -5.31
CA SER A 118 -12.35 4.67 -6.44
C SER A 118 -11.62 4.45 -7.76
N LEU A 119 -12.24 3.75 -8.70
CA LEU A 119 -11.77 3.65 -10.09
C LEU A 119 -12.03 4.93 -10.89
N GLU A 120 -13.05 5.70 -10.50
CA GLU A 120 -13.53 6.89 -11.22
C GLU A 120 -12.90 8.18 -10.67
N ASP A 121 -12.51 8.17 -9.39
CA ASP A 121 -11.87 9.28 -8.69
C ASP A 121 -10.49 8.85 -8.17
N VAL A 122 -9.46 9.10 -8.97
CA VAL A 122 -8.06 9.04 -8.52
C VAL A 122 -7.80 10.06 -7.38
N SER A 123 -8.75 10.98 -7.10
CA SER A 123 -8.75 11.82 -5.89
C SER A 123 -9.38 11.11 -4.69
N VAL A 124 -8.65 10.15 -4.13
CA VAL A 124 -8.97 9.50 -2.85
C VAL A 124 -8.75 10.47 -1.67
N ALA A 125 -9.51 11.56 -1.59
CA ALA A 125 -9.44 12.56 -0.52
C ALA A 125 -9.69 11.93 0.88
N ASP A 126 -10.27 10.74 0.93
CA ASP A 126 -10.73 10.14 2.18
C ASP A 126 -9.85 9.01 2.72
N ALA A 127 -8.70 8.66 2.11
CA ALA A 127 -7.89 7.47 2.50
C ALA A 127 -7.19 7.50 3.90
N GLY A 128 -7.72 8.27 4.87
CA GLY A 128 -7.37 8.21 6.30
C GLY A 128 -5.86 8.27 6.57
N LEU A 129 -5.32 7.36 7.39
CA LEU A 129 -3.91 7.36 7.83
C LEU A 129 -2.88 7.27 6.69
N LEU A 130 -3.29 6.89 5.49
CA LEU A 130 -2.41 6.85 4.32
C LEU A 130 -2.46 8.16 3.52
N ASN A 131 -3.57 8.90 3.59
CA ASN A 131 -3.74 10.12 2.82
C ASN A 131 -3.09 11.32 3.52
N GLY A 132 -2.24 12.06 2.80
CA GLY A 132 -1.53 13.23 3.33
C GLY A 132 -0.25 12.89 4.12
N GLU A 133 -0.08 11.65 4.57
CA GLU A 133 1.14 11.17 5.24
C GLU A 133 2.13 10.49 4.27
N PHE A 134 1.61 9.78 3.26
CA PHE A 134 2.43 9.06 2.27
C PHE A 134 2.01 9.41 0.84
N GLU A 135 3.00 9.48 -0.05
CA GLU A 135 2.76 9.77 -1.47
C GLU A 135 2.16 8.54 -2.18
N LYS A 136 1.22 8.76 -3.09
CA LYS A 136 0.73 7.71 -3.99
C LYS A 136 1.86 7.28 -4.92
N ALA A 137 2.23 6.01 -4.88
CA ALA A 137 3.36 5.47 -5.63
C ALA A 137 2.93 4.69 -6.87
N CYS A 138 1.93 3.83 -6.72
CA CYS A 138 1.50 2.93 -7.79
C CYS A 138 0.01 2.67 -7.75
N PHE A 139 -0.55 2.31 -8.91
CA PHE A 139 -1.88 1.74 -9.01
C PHE A 139 -1.77 0.26 -9.40
N HIS A 140 -2.43 -0.61 -8.64
CA HIS A 140 -2.50 -2.05 -8.90
C HIS A 140 -3.88 -2.43 -9.42
N PHE A 141 -3.92 -3.17 -10.51
CA PHE A 141 -5.15 -3.69 -11.11
C PHE A 141 -4.86 -5.00 -11.85
N PHE A 142 -5.91 -5.65 -12.37
CA PHE A 142 -5.76 -6.78 -13.30
C PHE A 142 -6.22 -6.34 -14.69
N ASP A 143 -5.44 -6.67 -15.72
CA ASP A 143 -5.83 -6.39 -17.11
C ASP A 143 -6.91 -7.37 -17.61
N ALA A 144 -7.35 -7.19 -18.85
CA ALA A 144 -8.42 -8.00 -19.46
C ALA A 144 -8.05 -9.49 -19.56
N GLU A 145 -6.75 -9.79 -19.60
CA GLU A 145 -6.18 -11.14 -19.64
C GLU A 145 -6.04 -11.75 -18.23
N GLY A 146 -6.35 -11.00 -17.17
CA GLY A 146 -6.21 -11.42 -15.78
C GLY A 146 -4.77 -11.37 -15.27
N THR A 147 -3.91 -10.57 -15.91
CA THR A 147 -2.54 -10.34 -15.45
C THR A 147 -2.54 -9.24 -14.40
N PRO A 148 -1.94 -9.47 -13.21
CA PRO A 148 -1.73 -8.41 -12.23
C PRO A 148 -0.75 -7.37 -12.77
N VAL A 149 -1.20 -6.13 -12.86
CA VAL A 149 -0.41 -4.97 -13.28
C VAL A 149 -0.15 -4.09 -12.07
N PHE A 150 1.09 -3.64 -11.91
CA PHE A 150 1.44 -2.57 -10.98
C PHE A 150 2.07 -1.45 -11.79
N ASP A 151 1.35 -0.32 -11.91
CA ASP A 151 1.83 0.86 -12.59
C ASP A 151 2.32 1.89 -11.57
N CYS A 152 3.64 2.11 -11.54
CA CYS A 152 4.31 3.08 -10.68
C CYS A 152 4.88 4.26 -11.48
N GLY A 153 4.36 4.51 -12.69
CA GLY A 153 4.80 5.58 -13.58
C GLY A 153 6.29 5.49 -13.95
N ASP A 154 7.03 6.53 -13.60
CA ASP A 154 8.46 6.64 -13.91
C ASP A 154 9.30 5.60 -13.15
N LYS A 155 8.83 5.12 -12.00
CA LYS A 155 9.51 4.10 -11.20
C LYS A 155 9.45 2.71 -11.85
N GLY A 156 8.50 2.50 -12.75
CA GLY A 156 8.34 1.26 -13.51
C GLY A 156 6.89 0.79 -13.60
N ILE A 157 6.68 -0.22 -14.44
CA ILE A 157 5.43 -0.95 -14.60
C ILE A 157 5.78 -2.43 -14.60
N ILE A 158 5.04 -3.26 -13.89
CA ILE A 158 5.22 -4.71 -13.94
C ILE A 158 3.91 -5.41 -14.28
N LEU A 159 3.96 -6.22 -15.34
CA LEU A 159 2.97 -7.23 -15.66
C LEU A 159 3.44 -8.50 -14.99
N ALA A 160 2.82 -8.88 -13.89
CA ALA A 160 3.39 -9.89 -13.01
C ALA A 160 2.81 -11.28 -13.26
N SER A 161 3.60 -12.31 -12.97
CA SER A 161 3.14 -13.68 -12.79
C SER A 161 3.49 -14.16 -11.39
N LYS A 162 2.61 -14.98 -10.81
CA LYS A 162 2.89 -15.61 -9.51
C LYS A 162 3.98 -16.67 -9.67
N LEU A 163 5.06 -16.53 -8.91
CA LEU A 163 6.10 -17.54 -8.78
C LEU A 163 5.87 -18.44 -7.57
N ASP A 164 5.59 -17.84 -6.42
CA ASP A 164 5.41 -18.58 -5.17
C ASP A 164 4.31 -17.97 -4.29
N SER A 165 3.82 -18.76 -3.33
CA SER A 165 2.76 -18.40 -2.41
C SER A 165 2.89 -19.17 -1.11
N VAL A 166 2.86 -18.46 0.02
CA VAL A 166 2.79 -19.06 1.36
C VAL A 166 1.61 -18.49 2.14
N PRO A 167 0.99 -19.26 3.05
CA PRO A 167 -0.07 -18.74 3.92
C PRO A 167 0.44 -17.53 4.71
N ALA A 168 -0.42 -16.51 4.85
CA ALA A 168 -0.13 -15.41 5.77
C ALA A 168 -0.22 -15.89 7.23
N PRO A 169 0.46 -15.21 8.18
CA PRO A 169 0.23 -15.41 9.61
C PRO A 169 -1.27 -15.31 9.95
N THR A 170 -1.75 -16.12 10.90
CA THR A 170 -3.16 -16.13 11.29
C THR A 170 -3.51 -15.09 12.36
N GLU A 171 -2.55 -14.69 13.19
CA GLU A 171 -2.79 -13.79 14.31
C GLU A 171 -2.76 -12.32 13.88
N GLY A 172 -3.82 -11.57 14.20
CA GLY A 172 -3.87 -10.12 14.00
C GLY A 172 -3.98 -9.65 12.54
N THR A 173 -4.13 -10.57 11.59
CA THR A 173 -4.20 -10.27 10.14
C THR A 173 -5.62 -10.39 9.57
N ALA A 174 -6.62 -10.68 10.42
CA ALA A 174 -8.01 -10.71 10.00
C ALA A 174 -8.47 -9.30 9.59
N GLY A 175 -9.11 -9.22 8.44
CA GLY A 175 -9.67 -7.97 7.94
C GLY A 175 -11.01 -7.61 8.56
N VAL A 176 -11.60 -6.52 8.06
CA VAL A 176 -13.00 -6.15 8.25
C VAL A 176 -13.88 -7.37 7.92
N GLU A 177 -14.92 -7.58 8.73
CA GLU A 177 -15.81 -8.75 8.67
C GLU A 177 -15.14 -10.12 8.94
N GLY A 178 -13.89 -10.12 9.42
CA GLY A 178 -13.18 -11.35 9.81
C GLY A 178 -12.59 -12.12 8.63
N ALA A 179 -12.54 -11.51 7.44
CA ALA A 179 -11.90 -12.13 6.29
C ALA A 179 -10.43 -12.47 6.61
N ALA A 180 -10.00 -13.69 6.31
CA ALA A 180 -8.61 -14.09 6.50
C ALA A 180 -7.69 -13.29 5.57
N ALA A 181 -6.44 -13.09 5.98
CA ALA A 181 -5.44 -12.44 5.15
C ALA A 181 -5.12 -13.24 3.89
N VAL A 182 -5.05 -12.55 2.74
CA VAL A 182 -4.57 -13.17 1.50
C VAL A 182 -3.13 -13.68 1.66
N PRO A 183 -2.74 -14.75 0.96
CA PRO A 183 -1.40 -15.31 1.04
C PRO A 183 -0.29 -14.29 0.74
N TRP A 184 0.89 -14.52 1.28
CA TRP A 184 2.08 -13.80 0.82
C TRP A 184 2.52 -14.37 -0.52
N LEU A 185 2.98 -13.50 -1.41
CA LEU A 185 3.28 -13.87 -2.81
C LEU A 185 4.67 -13.42 -3.21
N GLU A 186 5.34 -14.25 -4.00
CA GLU A 186 6.43 -13.83 -4.87
C GLU A 186 5.89 -13.68 -6.31
N LEU A 187 6.10 -12.51 -6.89
CA LEU A 187 5.68 -12.17 -8.23
C LEU A 187 6.89 -11.79 -9.08
N ALA A 188 6.98 -12.34 -10.29
CA ALA A 188 8.02 -11.99 -11.26
C ALA A 188 7.46 -11.27 -12.47
N ALA A 189 8.30 -10.42 -13.06
CA ALA A 189 8.02 -9.71 -14.28
C ALA A 189 7.82 -10.66 -15.47
N LYS A 190 6.80 -10.37 -16.27
CA LYS A 190 6.59 -10.93 -17.60
C LYS A 190 7.07 -9.96 -18.66
N GLU A 191 7.06 -10.41 -19.91
CA GLU A 191 7.23 -9.55 -21.08
C GLU A 191 6.29 -8.33 -21.01
N GLY A 192 6.79 -7.17 -21.42
CA GLY A 192 6.07 -5.89 -21.30
C GLY A 192 6.33 -5.13 -19.99
N SER A 193 6.96 -5.76 -18.98
CA SER A 193 7.37 -5.07 -17.76
C SER A 193 8.56 -4.11 -18.01
N ARG A 194 8.62 -3.02 -17.25
CA ARG A 194 9.66 -1.99 -17.27
C ARG A 194 10.06 -1.61 -15.85
N GLY A 195 11.36 -1.66 -15.56
CA GLY A 195 11.95 -1.11 -14.33
C GLY A 195 11.72 -1.89 -13.04
N ILE A 196 10.65 -2.68 -12.95
CA ILE A 196 10.40 -3.60 -11.82
C ILE A 196 10.55 -5.04 -12.33
N THR A 197 11.36 -5.84 -11.64
CA THR A 197 11.65 -7.24 -12.03
C THR A 197 10.98 -8.25 -11.10
N LYS A 198 10.75 -7.88 -9.83
CA LYS A 198 10.12 -8.72 -8.83
C LYS A 198 9.29 -7.88 -7.86
N ILE A 199 8.18 -8.43 -7.39
CA ILE A 199 7.40 -7.90 -6.27
C ILE A 199 7.20 -9.00 -5.23
N ILE A 200 7.44 -8.65 -3.97
CA ILE A 200 7.09 -9.48 -2.82
C ILE A 200 5.90 -8.84 -2.11
N ARG A 201 4.77 -9.56 -2.05
CA ARG A 201 3.59 -9.17 -1.28
C ARG A 201 3.63 -9.85 0.07
N ILE A 202 3.76 -9.08 1.14
CA ILE A 202 3.85 -9.57 2.52
C ILE A 202 3.06 -8.67 3.46
N VAL A 203 2.96 -9.05 4.74
CA VAL A 203 2.21 -8.33 5.77
C VAL A 203 0.81 -7.98 5.27
N THR A 204 0.00 -9.02 5.07
CA THR A 204 -1.33 -8.92 4.48
C THR A 204 -2.39 -8.88 5.57
N THR A 205 -3.48 -8.15 5.32
CA THR A 205 -4.67 -8.14 6.18
C THR A 205 -5.92 -8.27 5.32
N GLY A 206 -6.79 -9.21 5.69
CA GLY A 206 -8.04 -9.50 4.97
C GLY A 206 -7.85 -9.92 3.51
N GLY A 207 -8.94 -9.83 2.75
CA GLY A 207 -8.96 -10.03 1.32
C GLY A 207 -9.23 -11.45 0.87
N SER A 208 -9.17 -12.48 1.72
CA SER A 208 -9.53 -13.84 1.30
C SER A 208 -11.01 -13.96 1.00
N ALA A 209 -11.35 -14.77 -0.01
CA ALA A 209 -12.73 -15.04 -0.38
C ALA A 209 -13.55 -15.57 0.82
N PRO A 210 -14.85 -15.22 0.92
CA PRO A 210 -15.73 -15.90 1.86
C PRO A 210 -15.82 -17.40 1.54
N ALA A 211 -16.14 -18.19 2.55
CA ALA A 211 -16.25 -19.64 2.41
C ALA A 211 -17.44 -20.07 1.52
N SER A 212 -18.39 -19.17 1.29
CA SER A 212 -19.67 -19.46 0.64
C SER A 212 -20.13 -18.33 -0.28
N CYS A 213 -20.85 -18.67 -1.34
CA CYS A 213 -21.63 -17.75 -2.19
C CYS A 213 -23.09 -17.57 -1.72
N GLU A 214 -23.43 -18.03 -0.52
CA GLU A 214 -24.78 -17.87 0.04
C GLU A 214 -25.17 -16.40 0.13
N GLY A 215 -26.35 -16.07 -0.38
CA GLY A 215 -26.87 -14.69 -0.42
C GLY A 215 -26.29 -13.82 -1.54
N VAL A 216 -25.39 -14.36 -2.37
CA VAL A 216 -24.79 -13.67 -3.52
C VAL A 216 -25.46 -14.16 -4.81
N GLY A 217 -25.81 -13.24 -5.71
CA GLY A 217 -26.40 -13.56 -7.01
C GLY A 217 -25.45 -14.37 -7.90
N ALA A 218 -26.01 -15.13 -8.83
CA ALA A 218 -25.21 -15.82 -9.84
C ALA A 218 -24.42 -14.80 -10.67
N ASP A 219 -23.13 -15.06 -10.86
CA ASP A 219 -22.17 -14.17 -11.55
C ASP A 219 -21.94 -12.81 -10.86
N GLU A 220 -22.42 -12.62 -9.63
CA GLU A 220 -22.14 -11.41 -8.86
C GLU A 220 -20.70 -11.42 -8.32
N VAL A 221 -20.13 -10.22 -8.23
CA VAL A 221 -18.78 -9.98 -7.72
C VAL A 221 -18.83 -9.63 -6.24
N VAL A 222 -18.20 -10.46 -5.43
CA VAL A 222 -17.92 -10.19 -4.01
C VAL A 222 -16.62 -9.41 -3.91
N GLN A 223 -16.68 -8.24 -3.28
CA GLN A 223 -15.50 -7.42 -2.99
C GLN A 223 -15.09 -7.58 -1.54
N VAL A 224 -13.89 -8.13 -1.32
CA VAL A 224 -13.31 -8.28 0.02
C VAL A 224 -12.20 -7.26 0.17
N ASP A 225 -12.33 -6.37 1.15
CA ASP A 225 -11.29 -5.39 1.45
C ASP A 225 -9.97 -6.08 1.79
N TYR A 226 -8.84 -5.44 1.48
CA TYR A 226 -7.53 -5.88 1.94
C TYR A 226 -6.53 -4.73 2.07
N SER A 227 -5.47 -4.98 2.82
CA SER A 227 -4.23 -4.21 2.78
C SER A 227 -3.03 -5.15 2.76
N ALA A 228 -1.91 -4.67 2.20
CA ALA A 228 -0.68 -5.44 2.09
C ALA A 228 0.54 -4.52 1.94
N GLN A 229 1.72 -5.02 2.29
CA GLN A 229 2.97 -4.43 1.81
C GLN A 229 3.37 -5.02 0.47
N TYR A 230 3.96 -4.18 -0.39
CA TYR A 230 4.59 -4.60 -1.63
C TYR A 230 6.01 -4.06 -1.71
N TRP A 231 6.96 -5.00 -1.76
CA TRP A 231 8.39 -4.73 -1.82
C TRP A 231 8.84 -4.95 -3.25
N MET A 232 9.17 -3.85 -3.93
CA MET A 232 9.46 -3.84 -5.36
C MET A 232 10.97 -3.80 -5.59
N MET A 233 11.42 -4.69 -6.47
CA MET A 233 12.82 -4.88 -6.77
C MET A 233 13.13 -4.58 -8.23
N ASN A 234 14.37 -4.18 -8.45
CA ASN A 234 14.96 -4.12 -9.78
C ASN A 234 16.34 -4.79 -9.76
N ASN A 235 16.80 -5.27 -10.92
CA ASN A 235 18.10 -5.95 -11.00
C ASN A 235 19.29 -4.97 -11.03
N GLY A 236 19.12 -3.72 -10.58
CA GLY A 236 20.18 -2.70 -10.50
C GLY A 236 20.70 -2.18 -11.84
N THR A 237 20.16 -2.62 -12.98
CA THR A 237 20.60 -2.17 -14.32
C THR A 237 19.99 -0.84 -14.78
N MET A 238 19.10 -0.22 -13.99
CA MET A 238 18.61 1.13 -14.27
C MET A 238 19.58 2.20 -13.73
N GLY A 239 20.78 2.24 -14.32
CA GLY A 239 21.64 3.41 -14.23
C GLY A 239 20.98 4.58 -14.96
N SER A 240 20.74 5.67 -14.23
CA SER A 240 20.61 7.05 -14.72
C SER A 240 20.12 7.23 -16.17
N MET A 241 18.83 7.52 -16.33
CA MET A 241 18.39 8.43 -17.39
C MET A 241 18.22 9.82 -16.78
#